data_AF-A0A0G3EDX2-F1
#
_entry.id   AF-A0A0G3EDX2-F1
#
_cell.length_a   1.000
_cell.length_b   1.000
_cell.length_c   1.000
_cell.angle_alpha   90.00
_cell.angle_beta   90.00
_cell.angle_gamma   90.00
#
_symmetry.space_group_name_H-M   'P 1'
#
loop_
_entity.id
_entity.type
_entity.pdbx_description
1 polymer ?
#
loop_
_entity_poly.entity_id
_entity_poly.type
_entity_poly.pdbx_seq_one_letter_code
_entity_poly.pdbx_strand_id
1 'polypeptide(L)'
;MRSRKWMVALVVFVAVGVADANAGYMEKIMRKLGRGVANVASSPIELLSNMQDVTEDSGLLAGLTYGTVRGVGHGVARIGVGAAEILSFYVPSEPVIHPEFVMDPDTSEEYEWEVGPGDME
;
A
#
# COMPACT_ATOMS: atom_id res chain seq x y z
N MET A 1 29.80 -26.98 -36.92
CA MET A 1 28.36 -26.61 -36.99
C MET A 1 27.54 -26.97 -35.74
N ARG A 2 27.84 -28.04 -34.98
CA ARG A 2 27.10 -28.40 -33.74
C ARG A 2 27.31 -27.41 -32.58
N SER A 3 28.52 -26.86 -32.40
CA SER A 3 28.85 -25.89 -31.34
C SER A 3 28.07 -24.57 -31.45
N ARG A 4 27.80 -24.10 -32.67
CA ARG A 4 27.08 -22.84 -32.92
C ARG A 4 25.62 -22.91 -32.49
N LYS A 5 24.98 -24.08 -32.55
CA LYS A 5 23.59 -24.27 -32.12
C LYS A 5 23.44 -24.19 -30.60
N TRP A 6 24.40 -24.75 -29.85
CA TRP A 6 24.43 -24.68 -28.39
C TRP A 6 24.73 -23.29 -27.86
N MET A 7 25.65 -22.56 -28.51
CA MET A 7 25.87 -21.13 -28.22
C MET A 7 24.60 -20.30 -28.43
N VAL A 8 23.90 -20.50 -29.55
CA VAL A 8 22.64 -19.79 -29.83
C VAL A 8 21.58 -20.13 -28.77
N ALA A 9 21.44 -21.40 -28.39
CA ALA A 9 20.51 -21.82 -27.34
C ALA A 9 20.84 -21.19 -25.97
N LEU A 10 22.12 -21.13 -25.59
CA LEU A 10 22.57 -20.47 -24.36
C LEU A 10 22.25 -18.97 -24.37
N VAL A 11 22.55 -18.28 -25.49
CA VAL A 11 22.25 -16.84 -25.64
C VAL A 11 20.75 -16.57 -25.53
N VAL A 12 19.91 -17.41 -26.15
CA VAL A 12 18.45 -17.29 -26.05
C VAL A 12 17.99 -17.53 -24.61
N PHE A 13 18.51 -18.54 -23.91
CA PHE A 13 18.15 -18.82 -22.52
C PHE A 13 18.51 -17.66 -21.58
N VAL A 14 19.71 -17.09 -21.72
CA VAL A 14 20.13 -15.92 -20.94
C VAL A 14 19.28 -14.69 -21.28
N ALA A 15 18.99 -14.46 -22.56
CA ALA A 15 18.16 -13.33 -22.98
C ALA A 15 16.73 -13.41 -22.41
N VAL A 16 16.13 -14.61 -22.38
CA VAL A 16 14.81 -14.85 -21.77
C VAL A 16 14.85 -14.57 -20.26
N GLY A 17 15.86 -15.08 -19.55
CA GLY A 17 16.01 -14.83 -18.10
C GLY A 17 16.19 -13.35 -17.76
N VAL A 18 16.95 -12.60 -18.57
CA VAL A 18 17.11 -11.14 -18.40
C VAL A 18 15.80 -10.39 -18.67
N ALA A 19 15.01 -10.80 -19.66
CA ALA A 19 13.72 -10.19 -19.96
C ALA A 19 12.71 -10.39 -18.81
N ASP A 20 12.64 -11.60 -18.24
CA ASP A 20 11.76 -11.94 -17.13
C ASP A 20 12.11 -11.15 -15.85
N ALA A 21 13.41 -11.08 -15.51
CA ALA A 21 13.89 -10.30 -14.38
C ALA A 21 13.56 -8.80 -14.52
N ASN A 22 13.67 -8.25 -15.74
CA ASN A 22 13.30 -6.86 -16.02
C ASN A 22 11.78 -6.64 -15.89
N ALA A 23 10.95 -7.60 -16.32
CA ALA A 23 9.51 -7.52 -16.16
C ALA A 23 9.12 -7.49 -14.67
N GLY A 24 9.69 -8.39 -13.86
CA GLY A 24 9.44 -8.41 -12.41
C GLY A 24 9.94 -7.17 -11.67
N TYR A 25 11.04 -6.57 -12.12
CA TYR A 25 11.50 -5.28 -11.58
C TYR A 25 10.54 -4.14 -11.93
N MET A 26 10.11 -4.07 -13.19
CA MET A 26 9.15 -3.05 -13.66
C MET A 26 7.83 -3.13 -12.90
N GLU A 27 7.32 -4.34 -12.68
CA GLU A 27 6.11 -4.57 -11.88
C GLU A 27 6.24 -4.00 -10.47
N LYS A 28 7.35 -4.28 -9.77
CA LYS A 28 7.57 -3.80 -8.39
C LYS A 28 7.62 -2.28 -8.30
N ILE A 29 8.35 -1.61 -9.20
CA ILE A 29 8.46 -0.15 -9.17
C ILE A 29 7.13 0.52 -9.57
N MET A 30 6.37 -0.08 -10.49
CA MET A 30 5.05 0.45 -10.90
C MET A 30 3.99 0.22 -9.82
N ARG A 31 4.02 -0.92 -9.11
CA ARG A 31 3.15 -1.17 -7.95
C ARG A 31 3.43 -0.16 -6.84
N LYS A 32 4.69 0.09 -6.52
CA LYS A 32 5.10 1.10 -5.53
C LYS A 32 4.65 2.51 -5.93
N LEU A 33 4.82 2.90 -7.19
CA LEU A 33 4.34 4.17 -7.70
C LEU A 33 2.80 4.28 -7.60
N GLY A 34 2.09 3.25 -8.07
CA GLY A 34 0.64 3.20 -8.04
C GLY A 34 0.08 3.29 -6.62
N ARG A 35 0.68 2.56 -5.69
CA ARG A 35 0.36 2.66 -4.26
C ARG A 35 0.64 4.03 -3.67
N GLY A 36 1.80 4.62 -3.96
CA GLY A 36 2.13 5.96 -3.47
C GLY A 36 1.12 7.01 -3.94
N VAL A 37 0.75 6.98 -5.23
CA VAL A 37 -0.29 7.83 -5.80
C VAL A 37 -1.64 7.57 -5.14
N ALA A 38 -2.03 6.31 -4.97
CA ALA A 38 -3.29 5.95 -4.35
C ALA A 38 -3.37 6.45 -2.91
N ASN A 39 -2.33 6.24 -2.09
CA ASN A 39 -2.29 6.70 -0.69
C ASN A 39 -2.41 8.22 -0.58
N VAL A 40 -1.78 8.99 -1.46
CA VAL A 40 -1.94 10.46 -1.48
C VAL A 40 -3.35 10.86 -1.92
N ALA A 41 -3.86 10.28 -3.01
CA ALA A 41 -5.13 10.66 -3.60
C ALA A 41 -6.35 10.26 -2.75
N SER A 42 -6.26 9.13 -2.06
CA SER A 42 -7.35 8.58 -1.24
C SER A 42 -7.27 8.96 0.24
N SER A 43 -6.22 9.66 0.69
CA SER A 43 -6.06 10.05 2.09
C SER A 43 -7.24 10.83 2.71
N PRO A 44 -8.05 11.63 1.97
CA PRO A 44 -9.23 12.25 2.57
C PRO A 44 -10.30 11.25 3.03
N ILE A 45 -10.32 10.03 2.48
CA ILE A 45 -11.27 8.98 2.88
C ILE A 45 -10.98 8.52 4.32
N GLU A 46 -9.71 8.51 4.75
CA GLU A 46 -9.33 8.16 6.14
C GLU A 46 -10.04 9.02 7.17
N LEU A 47 -10.25 10.31 6.86
CA LEU A 47 -10.99 11.21 7.74
C LEU A 47 -12.45 10.76 7.90
N LEU A 48 -13.10 10.41 6.79
CA LEU A 48 -14.50 10.03 6.79
C LEU A 48 -14.71 8.68 7.45
N SER A 49 -13.89 7.68 7.11
CA SER A 49 -13.97 6.34 7.68
C SER A 49 -13.77 6.38 9.19
N ASN A 50 -12.71 7.04 9.69
CA ASN A 50 -12.46 7.12 11.13
C ASN A 50 -13.55 7.88 11.90
N MET A 51 -14.20 8.89 11.28
CA MET A 51 -15.34 9.56 11.91
C MET A 51 -16.56 8.64 11.99
N GLN A 52 -16.79 7.80 10.98
CA GLN A 52 -17.87 6.81 10.97
C GLN A 52 -17.61 5.71 11.99
N ASP A 53 -16.44 5.08 11.95
CA ASP A 53 -16.06 3.98 12.86
C ASP A 53 -16.20 4.42 14.32
N VAL A 54 -15.60 5.56 14.69
CA VAL A 54 -15.67 6.06 16.07
C VAL A 54 -17.09 6.51 16.45
N THR A 55 -17.91 6.97 15.48
CA THR A 55 -19.32 7.27 15.74
C THR A 55 -20.11 6.01 16.06
N GLU A 56 -19.86 4.92 15.33
CA GLU A 56 -20.50 3.62 15.54
C GLU A 56 -20.10 3.01 16.88
N ASP A 57 -18.82 3.13 17.27
CA ASP A 57 -18.29 2.55 18.51
C ASP A 57 -18.62 3.38 19.76
N SER A 58 -18.47 4.70 19.67
CA SER A 58 -18.42 5.60 20.84
C SER A 58 -19.42 6.76 20.76
N GLY A 59 -20.24 6.80 19.72
CA GLY A 59 -21.28 7.81 19.51
C GLY A 59 -20.78 9.08 18.80
N LEU A 60 -21.75 9.89 18.34
CA LEU A 60 -21.51 11.02 17.45
C LEU A 60 -20.50 12.05 17.98
N LEU A 61 -20.53 12.35 19.29
CA LEU A 61 -19.59 13.33 19.86
C LEU A 61 -18.14 12.83 19.83
N ALA A 62 -17.92 11.52 20.05
CA ALA A 62 -16.60 10.91 19.95
C ALA A 62 -16.13 10.89 18.49
N GLY A 63 -17.01 10.54 17.54
CA GLY A 63 -16.68 10.56 16.12
C GLY A 63 -16.28 11.94 15.60
N LEU A 64 -17.01 12.99 15.99
CA LEU A 64 -16.70 14.37 15.61
C LEU A 64 -15.46 14.97 16.28
N THR A 65 -14.95 14.34 17.35
CA THR A 65 -13.77 14.83 18.08
C THR A 65 -12.59 13.88 17.88
N TYR A 66 -12.60 12.74 18.56
CA TYR A 66 -11.58 11.70 18.47
C TYR A 66 -11.48 11.12 17.05
N GLY A 67 -12.60 10.79 16.42
CA GLY A 67 -12.62 10.24 15.05
C GLY A 67 -12.02 11.20 14.03
N THR A 68 -12.30 12.50 14.14
CA THR A 68 -11.68 13.54 13.31
C THR A 68 -10.17 13.61 13.51
N VAL A 69 -9.68 13.61 14.76
CA VAL A 69 -8.23 13.66 15.03
C VAL A 69 -7.53 12.40 14.53
N ARG A 70 -8.10 11.22 14.80
CA ARG A 70 -7.59 9.91 14.33
C ARG A 70 -7.49 9.88 12.81
N GLY A 71 -8.57 10.26 12.12
CA GLY A 71 -8.63 10.30 10.66
C GLY A 71 -7.67 11.29 10.01
N VAL A 72 -7.48 12.48 10.59
CA VAL A 72 -6.44 13.42 10.14
C VAL A 72 -5.04 12.81 10.30
N GLY A 73 -4.77 12.16 11.43
CA GLY A 73 -3.49 11.48 11.68
C GLY A 73 -3.19 10.42 10.63
N HIS A 74 -4.15 9.54 10.35
CA HIS A 74 -4.05 8.50 9.33
C HIS A 74 -3.85 9.10 7.93
N GLY A 75 -4.64 10.12 7.57
CA GLY A 75 -4.51 10.80 6.29
C GLY A 75 -3.14 11.45 6.08
N VAL A 76 -2.59 12.12 7.10
CA VAL A 76 -1.26 12.72 7.05
C VAL A 76 -0.17 11.65 6.90
N ALA A 77 -0.28 10.53 7.64
CA ALA A 77 0.66 9.42 7.53
C ALA A 77 0.67 8.85 6.09
N ARG A 78 -0.51 8.62 5.50
CA ARG A 78 -0.62 8.13 4.11
C ARG A 78 -0.08 9.11 3.09
N ILE A 79 -0.31 10.41 3.26
CA ILE A 79 0.28 11.44 2.38
C ILE A 79 1.81 11.37 2.46
N GLY A 80 2.38 11.33 3.67
CA GLY A 80 3.82 11.29 3.88
C GLY A 80 4.47 10.05 3.27
N VAL A 81 3.90 8.87 3.57
CA VAL A 81 4.37 7.59 3.01
C VAL A 81 4.20 7.57 1.49
N GLY A 82 3.03 7.96 0.98
CA GLY A 82 2.76 7.96 -0.45
C GLY A 82 3.67 8.91 -1.23
N ALA A 83 3.96 10.10 -0.69
CA ALA A 83 4.94 11.02 -1.27
C ALA A 83 6.36 10.40 -1.29
N ALA A 84 6.77 9.75 -0.21
CA ALA A 84 8.06 9.06 -0.15
C ALA A 84 8.12 7.90 -1.16
N GLU A 85 7.05 7.14 -1.33
CA GLU A 85 6.95 6.05 -2.31
C GLU A 85 7.00 6.56 -3.75
N ILE A 86 6.31 7.68 -4.06
CA ILE A 86 6.38 8.33 -5.37
C ILE A 86 7.81 8.83 -5.65
N LEU A 87 8.47 9.47 -4.69
CA LEU A 87 9.82 10.00 -4.88
C LEU A 87 10.89 8.90 -4.96
N SER A 88 10.64 7.75 -4.35
CA SER A 88 11.56 6.61 -4.30
C SER A 88 11.09 5.40 -5.12
N PHE A 89 10.14 5.57 -6.04
CA PHE A 89 9.47 4.45 -6.73
C PHE A 89 10.44 3.56 -7.49
N TYR A 90 11.54 4.13 -8.02
CA TYR A 90 12.61 3.42 -8.72
C TYR A 90 13.45 2.52 -7.80
N VAL A 91 13.26 2.57 -6.48
CA VAL A 91 13.83 1.61 -5.52
C VAL A 91 12.68 0.72 -5.02
N PRO A 92 12.61 -0.56 -5.43
CA PRO A 92 11.59 -1.48 -4.94
C PRO A 92 11.59 -1.57 -3.41
N SER A 93 10.42 -1.54 -2.79
CA SER A 93 10.24 -1.78 -1.36
C SER A 93 8.86 -2.37 -1.06
N GLU A 94 8.76 -3.05 0.06
CA GLU A 94 7.48 -3.48 0.64
C GLU A 94 6.63 -2.26 1.08
N PRO A 95 5.31 -2.41 1.24
CA PRO A 95 4.46 -1.35 1.78
C PRO A 95 4.96 -0.88 3.15
N VAL A 96 5.06 0.43 3.33
CA VAL A 96 5.42 1.02 4.63
C VAL A 96 4.20 1.19 5.53
N ILE A 97 3.06 1.53 4.92
CA ILE A 97 1.78 1.69 5.62
C ILE A 97 0.89 0.50 5.30
N HIS A 98 0.23 -0.01 6.35
CA HIS A 98 -0.79 -1.04 6.23
C HIS A 98 -2.13 -0.45 6.67
N PRO A 99 -3.20 -0.72 5.93
CA PRO A 99 -3.19 -1.51 4.70
C PRO A 99 -2.57 -0.83 3.47
N GLU A 100 -2.22 -1.65 2.46
CA GLU A 100 -1.48 -1.22 1.27
C GLU A 100 -2.19 -0.05 0.56
N PHE A 101 -3.51 -0.17 0.41
CA PHE A 101 -4.40 0.87 -0.11
C PHE A 101 -5.50 1.19 0.89
N VAL A 102 -6.04 2.40 0.83
CA VAL A 102 -7.18 2.82 1.68
C VAL A 102 -8.42 1.94 1.44
N MET A 103 -8.68 1.57 0.18
CA MET A 103 -9.85 0.77 -0.23
C MET A 103 -9.47 -0.68 -0.53
N ASP A 104 -8.59 -1.26 0.29
CA ASP A 104 -8.20 -2.65 0.13
C ASP A 104 -9.24 -3.56 0.82
N PRO A 105 -9.84 -4.54 0.12
CA PRO A 105 -10.91 -5.36 0.66
C PRO A 105 -10.48 -6.24 1.86
N ASP A 106 -9.22 -6.66 1.92
CA ASP A 106 -8.69 -7.52 3.01
C ASP A 106 -8.53 -6.77 4.35
N THR A 107 -8.76 -5.45 4.34
CA THR A 107 -8.49 -4.54 5.47
C THR A 107 -9.68 -4.36 6.39
N SER A 108 -10.87 -4.68 5.87
CA SER A 108 -12.11 -4.66 6.62
C SER A 108 -12.08 -5.59 7.84
N GLU A 109 -11.21 -6.61 7.82
CA GLU A 109 -11.01 -7.52 8.95
C GLU A 109 -9.93 -7.03 9.93
N GLU A 110 -8.92 -6.24 9.52
CA GLU A 110 -7.81 -5.80 10.40
C GLU A 110 -8.20 -4.61 11.29
N TYR A 111 -9.04 -3.69 10.79
CA TYR A 111 -9.60 -2.60 11.60
C TYR A 111 -10.47 -3.11 12.76
N GLU A 112 -11.04 -4.32 12.66
CA GLU A 112 -11.84 -4.94 13.71
C GLU A 112 -10.98 -5.40 14.91
N TRP A 113 -9.68 -5.64 14.71
CA TRP A 113 -8.79 -6.19 15.75
C TRP A 113 -8.04 -5.15 16.59
N GLU A 114 -7.77 -3.96 16.07
CA GLU A 114 -7.15 -2.88 16.88
C GLU A 114 -8.18 -2.12 17.75
N VAL A 115 -9.47 -2.29 17.48
CA VAL A 115 -10.57 -1.66 18.25
C VAL A 115 -11.41 -2.73 18.97
N GLY A 116 -10.81 -3.89 19.24
CA GLY A 116 -11.43 -4.92 20.07
C GLY A 116 -11.77 -4.37 21.46
N PRO A 117 -12.89 -4.75 22.08
CA PRO A 117 -13.44 -4.18 23.33
C PRO A 117 -12.64 -4.57 24.60
N GLY A 118 -11.31 -4.60 24.53
CA GLY A 118 -10.41 -5.04 25.59
C GLY A 118 -9.90 -3.95 26.53
N ASP A 119 -10.10 -2.67 26.22
CA ASP A 119 -9.54 -1.56 27.01
C ASP A 119 -10.58 -0.85 27.91
N MET A 120 -11.72 -1.50 28.15
CA MET A 120 -12.75 -1.05 29.11
C MET A 120 -12.86 -2.01 30.32
N GLU A 121 -11.73 -2.35 30.95
CA GLU A 121 -11.68 -2.85 32.34
C GLU A 121 -10.84 -1.93 33.23
#